data_AF-U2HPY6-F1
#
_entry.id   AF-U2HPY6-F1
#
_cell.length_a   1.000
_cell.length_b   1.000
_cell.length_c   1.000
_cell.angle_alpha   90.00
_cell.angle_beta   90.00
_cell.angle_gamma   90.00
#
_symmetry.space_group_name_H-M   'P 1'
#
loop_
_entity.id
_entity.type
_entity.pdbx_description
1 polymer ?
#
loop_
_entity_poly.entity_id
_entity_poly.type
_entity_poly.pdbx_seq_one_letter_code
_entity_poly.pdbx_strand_id
1 'polypeptide(L)'
;MTDLKKEQFADILETLSENLSITETQHNAAVRSYNAVGNWLSKDDSLLKPFNPEIKPQGSFIIGTTVQPVNPEDDLDLDIVCELHGKKLHWTQEDVKNVVGEQLRSHMTYESLLDKEGRRCWTLKYRSDSDRNDKYHMDILPSVISQGYQILLEKSFSNLQKDDYESLKLSITDKESSNYSSETDPSRWYQSNPFGYAKWFMSRVQMYKGAVLKAFSLNEAVKPTPRYQENRLPLQRAVQLLKRHRDIMFTAESNEDIRKQKPISCIITTLAARAYQGEVNLSDAIFGVISRMESEIEWKEDHYGNRYEWISNPVNKAENFADRWNDSGSVRRDNFYRWLRQIREDLDIARSQNGMHNIAESLKKSFGNKVVVDTFTQIGDRSRTSTADQSNYYSKKEGIIGTASAASALISKVPAHTFHGKSTD
;
A
#
# COMPACT_ATOMS: atom_id res chain seq x y z
N MET A 1 -0.29 -21.28 22.55
CA MET A 1 0.99 -21.25 21.80
C MET A 1 2.08 -20.73 22.72
N THR A 2 3.26 -21.36 22.72
CA THR A 2 4.41 -20.90 23.50
C THR A 2 4.97 -19.60 22.92
N ASP A 3 5.67 -18.80 23.74
CA ASP A 3 6.21 -17.51 23.30
C ASP A 3 7.25 -17.67 22.18
N LEU A 4 8.06 -18.75 22.21
CA LEU A 4 9.00 -19.04 21.13
C LEU A 4 8.30 -19.30 19.78
N LYS A 5 7.15 -20.00 19.77
CA LYS A 5 6.40 -20.23 18.52
C LYS A 5 5.81 -18.92 17.98
N LYS A 6 5.40 -18.01 18.87
CA LYS A 6 4.94 -16.66 18.47
C LYS A 6 6.07 -15.86 17.85
N GLU A 7 7.25 -15.85 18.46
CA GLU A 7 8.41 -15.15 17.94
C GLU A 7 8.86 -15.71 16.58
N GLN A 8 8.92 -17.03 16.44
CA GLN A 8 9.26 -17.66 15.17
C GLN A 8 8.25 -17.33 14.06
N PHE A 9 6.96 -17.39 14.36
CA PHE A 9 5.94 -17.04 13.37
C PHE A 9 5.98 -15.54 13.01
N ALA A 10 6.26 -14.67 13.98
CA ALA A 10 6.46 -13.25 13.73
C ALA A 10 7.67 -13.02 12.80
N ASP A 11 8.81 -13.67 13.02
CA ASP A 11 10.00 -13.57 12.14
C ASP A 11 9.71 -14.05 10.71
N ILE A 12 8.92 -15.11 10.56
CA ILE A 12 8.45 -15.60 9.25
C ILE A 12 7.61 -14.53 8.54
N LEU A 13 6.61 -13.96 9.24
CA LEU A 13 5.76 -12.92 8.66
C LEU A 13 6.55 -11.66 8.32
N GLU A 14 7.54 -11.30 9.14
CA GLU A 14 8.41 -10.16 8.91
C GLU A 14 9.25 -10.35 7.65
N THR A 15 9.94 -11.48 7.55
CA THR A 15 10.75 -11.83 6.39
C THR A 15 9.89 -11.98 5.12
N LEU A 16 8.67 -12.51 5.26
CA LEU A 16 7.70 -12.58 4.16
C LEU A 16 7.31 -11.17 3.69
N SER A 17 7.02 -10.26 4.62
CA SER A 17 6.66 -8.87 4.29
C SER A 17 7.83 -8.09 3.68
N GLU A 18 9.08 -8.38 4.06
CA GLU A 18 10.28 -7.83 3.44
C GLU A 18 10.36 -8.24 1.96
N ASN A 19 10.17 -9.53 1.66
CA ASN A 19 10.18 -10.05 0.30
C ASN A 19 8.99 -9.61 -0.56
N LEU A 20 7.90 -9.15 0.07
CA LEU A 20 6.75 -8.55 -0.61
C LEU A 20 6.93 -7.05 -0.90
N SER A 21 7.89 -6.40 -0.25
CA SER A 21 8.11 -4.97 -0.40
C SER A 21 8.85 -4.65 -1.69
N ILE A 22 8.65 -3.44 -2.20
CA ILE A 22 9.53 -2.91 -3.25
C ILE A 22 10.95 -2.76 -2.71
N THR A 23 11.92 -3.13 -3.53
CA THR A 23 13.35 -2.96 -3.22
C THR A 23 13.72 -1.48 -3.25
N GLU A 24 14.83 -1.12 -2.62
CA GLU A 24 15.38 0.24 -2.70
C GLU A 24 15.66 0.66 -4.15
N THR A 25 16.16 -0.27 -4.98
CA THR A 25 16.40 -0.04 -6.41
C THR A 25 15.11 0.34 -7.15
N GLN A 26 14.03 -0.42 -6.94
CA GLN A 26 12.72 -0.15 -7.54
C GLN A 26 12.12 1.17 -7.01
N HIS A 27 12.25 1.44 -5.71
CA HIS A 27 11.85 2.73 -5.13
C HIS A 27 12.58 3.89 -5.80
N ASN A 28 13.90 3.81 -5.90
CA ASN A 28 14.72 4.84 -6.52
C ASN A 28 14.42 5.00 -8.02
N ALA A 29 14.07 3.90 -8.72
CA ALA A 29 13.60 3.96 -10.10
C ALA A 29 12.25 4.69 -10.22
N ALA A 30 11.27 4.35 -9.38
CA ALA A 30 9.98 5.05 -9.31
C ALA A 30 10.19 6.56 -9.04
N VAL A 31 11.07 6.89 -8.09
CA VAL A 31 11.42 8.29 -7.76
C VAL A 31 12.04 9.04 -8.93
N ARG A 32 13.03 8.47 -9.62
CA ARG A 32 13.62 9.10 -10.80
C ARG A 32 12.57 9.37 -11.87
N SER A 33 11.63 8.46 -12.01
CA SER A 33 10.70 8.44 -13.14
C SER A 33 9.58 9.44 -12.95
N TYR A 34 8.94 9.52 -11.76
CA TYR A 34 7.96 10.58 -11.56
C TYR A 34 8.62 11.97 -11.49
N ASN A 35 9.88 12.08 -11.05
CA ASN A 35 10.60 13.36 -11.11
C ASN A 35 10.86 13.78 -12.56
N ALA A 36 11.20 12.85 -13.46
CA ALA A 36 11.36 13.14 -14.89
C ALA A 36 10.04 13.63 -15.50
N VAL A 37 8.92 12.95 -15.22
CA VAL A 37 7.59 13.37 -15.65
C VAL A 37 7.20 14.71 -15.02
N GLY A 38 7.49 14.90 -13.74
CA GLY A 38 7.23 16.15 -13.02
C GLY A 38 7.99 17.33 -13.63
N ASN A 39 9.26 17.16 -13.95
CA ASN A 39 10.08 18.16 -14.65
C ASN A 39 9.49 18.47 -16.03
N TRP A 40 9.01 17.46 -16.76
CA TRP A 40 8.38 17.67 -18.05
C TRP A 40 7.06 18.42 -17.98
N LEU A 41 6.23 18.13 -16.97
CA LEU A 41 4.95 18.80 -16.75
C LEU A 41 5.13 20.25 -16.24
N SER A 42 6.25 20.55 -15.57
CA SER A 42 6.49 21.84 -14.91
C SER A 42 7.56 22.74 -15.56
N LYS A 43 8.18 22.31 -16.66
CA LYS A 43 9.18 23.08 -17.42
C LYS A 43 8.66 24.47 -17.84
N ASP A 44 9.58 25.41 -18.07
CA ASP A 44 9.24 26.82 -18.29
C ASP A 44 8.36 27.08 -19.54
N ASP A 45 8.48 26.25 -20.57
CA ASP A 45 7.68 26.29 -21.78
C ASP A 45 6.48 25.31 -21.76
N SER A 46 6.16 24.72 -20.60
CA SER A 46 5.02 23.82 -20.43
C SER A 46 3.69 24.56 -20.62
N LEU A 47 2.72 23.90 -21.26
CA LEU A 47 1.33 24.36 -21.32
C LEU A 47 0.72 24.59 -19.93
N LEU A 48 1.25 23.90 -18.91
CA LEU A 48 0.79 23.96 -17.54
C LEU A 48 1.47 25.08 -16.73
N LYS A 49 2.60 25.64 -17.19
CA LYS A 49 3.39 26.63 -16.45
C LYS A 49 2.57 27.81 -15.91
N PRO A 50 1.61 28.40 -16.65
CA PRO A 50 0.77 29.50 -16.14
C PRO A 50 -0.06 29.15 -14.90
N PHE A 51 -0.24 27.87 -14.60
CA PHE A 51 -1.03 27.38 -13.47
C PHE A 51 -0.17 26.82 -12.33
N ASN A 52 1.15 27.06 -12.35
CA ASN A 52 2.10 26.63 -11.33
C ASN A 52 1.90 25.15 -10.92
N PRO A 53 2.21 24.19 -11.80
CA PRO A 53 1.95 22.77 -11.57
C PRO A 53 2.89 22.20 -10.52
N GLU A 54 2.34 21.51 -9.52
CA GLU A 54 3.08 20.71 -8.55
C GLU A 54 2.81 19.23 -8.76
N ILE A 55 3.87 18.43 -8.85
CA ILE A 55 3.78 16.98 -9.06
C ILE A 55 4.21 16.26 -7.81
N LYS A 56 3.31 15.43 -7.26
CA LYS A 56 3.51 14.78 -5.96
C LYS A 56 3.06 13.31 -6.04
N PRO A 57 3.83 12.35 -5.49
CA PRO A 57 3.38 10.96 -5.39
C PRO A 57 2.21 10.84 -4.41
N GLN A 58 1.36 9.84 -4.61
CA GLN A 58 0.23 9.53 -3.73
C GLN A 58 0.04 8.02 -3.52
N GLY A 59 -1.07 7.64 -2.90
CA GLY A 59 -1.49 6.24 -2.82
C GLY A 59 -0.57 5.37 -1.97
N SER A 60 -0.43 4.10 -2.37
CA SER A 60 0.30 3.10 -1.59
C SER A 60 1.79 3.40 -1.44
N PHE A 61 2.37 4.17 -2.38
CA PHE A 61 3.76 4.55 -2.39
C PHE A 61 4.13 5.43 -1.20
N ILE A 62 3.40 6.52 -0.96
CA ILE A 62 3.73 7.48 0.10
C ILE A 62 3.42 7.00 1.51
N ILE A 63 2.50 6.04 1.66
CA ILE A 63 2.22 5.39 2.95
C ILE A 63 3.04 4.11 3.17
N GLY A 64 3.93 3.75 2.25
CA GLY A 64 4.85 2.62 2.38
C GLY A 64 4.18 1.24 2.33
N THR A 65 3.04 1.12 1.64
CA THR A 65 2.27 -0.15 1.53
C THR A 65 2.24 -0.73 0.11
N THR A 66 3.10 -0.25 -0.79
CA THR A 66 3.30 -0.87 -2.11
C THR A 66 3.76 -2.32 -1.95
N VAL A 67 3.20 -3.22 -2.75
CA VAL A 67 3.47 -4.67 -2.73
C VAL A 67 3.95 -5.07 -4.12
N GLN A 68 4.92 -5.98 -4.19
CA GLN A 68 5.33 -6.61 -5.44
C GLN A 68 4.13 -7.29 -6.12
N PRO A 69 4.02 -7.20 -7.46
CA PRO A 69 2.96 -7.89 -8.18
C PRO A 69 3.00 -9.41 -7.97
N VAL A 70 1.89 -10.09 -8.25
CA VAL A 70 1.83 -11.56 -8.19
C VAL A 70 2.68 -12.17 -9.28
N ASN A 71 2.52 -11.69 -10.53
CA ASN A 71 3.41 -12.06 -11.62
C ASN A 71 4.56 -11.06 -11.66
N PRO A 72 5.83 -11.51 -11.66
CA PRO A 72 6.99 -10.61 -11.76
C PRO A 72 7.02 -9.76 -13.03
N GLU A 73 6.27 -10.17 -14.06
CA GLU A 73 6.13 -9.47 -15.33
C GLU A 73 5.08 -8.35 -15.31
N ASP A 74 4.22 -8.32 -14.28
CA ASP A 74 3.23 -7.25 -14.13
C ASP A 74 3.91 -5.96 -13.62
N ASP A 75 3.27 -4.85 -13.92
CA ASP A 75 3.77 -3.52 -13.60
C ASP A 75 3.46 -3.13 -12.13
N LEU A 76 4.40 -2.46 -11.44
CA LEU A 76 4.13 -1.82 -10.16
C LEU A 76 3.23 -0.57 -10.35
N ASP A 77 2.32 -0.33 -9.42
CA ASP A 77 1.47 0.88 -9.46
C ASP A 77 2.18 2.07 -8.81
N LEU A 78 2.31 3.17 -9.55
CA LEU A 78 2.82 4.46 -9.09
C LEU A 78 1.80 5.57 -9.35
N ASP A 79 1.05 5.93 -8.31
CA ASP A 79 0.09 7.02 -8.38
C ASP A 79 0.76 8.37 -8.13
N ILE A 80 0.52 9.36 -9.00
CA ILE A 80 0.96 10.74 -8.82
C ILE A 80 -0.18 11.72 -9.07
N VAL A 81 -0.11 12.88 -8.42
CA VAL A 81 -1.01 14.01 -8.61
C VAL A 81 -0.28 15.07 -9.41
N CYS A 82 -0.93 15.58 -10.46
CA CYS A 82 -0.57 16.83 -11.13
C CYS A 82 -1.50 17.92 -10.61
N GLU A 83 -1.05 18.66 -9.61
CA GLU A 83 -1.79 19.70 -8.89
C GLU A 83 -1.58 21.06 -9.56
N LEU A 84 -2.64 21.67 -10.07
CA LEU A 84 -2.59 23.02 -10.66
C LEU A 84 -3.09 24.05 -9.63
N HIS A 85 -2.31 25.12 -9.43
CA HIS A 85 -2.63 26.23 -8.53
C HIS A 85 -3.50 27.28 -9.24
N GLY A 86 -4.52 26.80 -9.93
CA GLY A 86 -5.43 27.59 -10.74
C GLY A 86 -5.75 26.93 -12.06
N LYS A 87 -6.68 27.54 -12.79
CA LYS A 87 -7.09 27.17 -14.14
C LYS A 87 -7.66 28.40 -14.84
N LYS A 88 -7.86 28.33 -16.17
CA LYS A 88 -8.67 29.37 -16.83
C LYS A 88 -10.11 29.34 -16.28
N LEU A 89 -10.75 30.50 -16.17
CA LEU A 89 -12.08 30.61 -15.57
C LEU A 89 -13.11 29.70 -16.25
N HIS A 90 -13.09 29.63 -17.59
CA HIS A 90 -14.00 28.81 -18.39
C HIS A 90 -13.62 27.32 -18.46
N TRP A 91 -12.48 26.91 -17.90
CA TRP A 91 -12.07 25.50 -17.97
C TRP A 91 -12.93 24.59 -17.10
N THR A 92 -13.30 23.46 -17.68
CA THR A 92 -14.00 22.36 -17.03
C THR A 92 -13.02 21.28 -16.59
N GLN A 93 -13.52 20.16 -16.07
CA GLN A 93 -12.67 18.99 -15.78
C GLN A 93 -12.04 18.44 -17.06
N GLU A 94 -12.78 18.47 -18.16
CA GLU A 94 -12.31 18.06 -19.48
C GLU A 94 -11.12 18.89 -19.95
N ASP A 95 -11.20 20.21 -19.86
CA ASP A 95 -10.11 21.10 -20.27
C ASP A 95 -8.83 20.86 -19.45
N VAL A 96 -8.97 20.73 -18.13
CA VAL A 96 -7.84 20.43 -17.23
C VAL A 96 -7.22 19.08 -17.57
N LYS A 97 -8.04 18.07 -17.83
CA LYS A 97 -7.55 16.75 -18.20
C LYS A 97 -6.84 16.78 -19.55
N ASN A 98 -7.42 17.48 -20.52
CA ASN A 98 -6.89 17.58 -21.87
C ASN A 98 -5.54 18.31 -21.90
N VAL A 99 -5.40 19.45 -21.23
CA VAL A 99 -4.12 20.19 -21.23
C VAL A 99 -2.98 19.39 -20.59
N VAL A 100 -3.26 18.59 -19.55
CA VAL A 100 -2.25 17.68 -18.98
C VAL A 100 -1.89 16.58 -19.97
N GLY A 101 -2.89 15.99 -20.63
CA GLY A 101 -2.68 14.97 -21.67
C GLY A 101 -1.92 15.50 -22.88
N GLU A 102 -2.21 16.72 -23.33
CA GLU A 102 -1.50 17.41 -24.41
C GLU A 102 -0.03 17.65 -24.06
N GLN A 103 0.23 18.15 -22.84
CA GLN A 103 1.60 18.32 -22.36
C GLN A 103 2.35 16.98 -22.37
N LEU A 104 1.73 15.88 -21.90
CA LEU A 104 2.34 14.55 -21.95
C LEU A 104 2.64 14.10 -23.39
N ARG A 105 1.68 14.24 -24.31
CA ARG A 105 1.85 13.83 -25.73
C ARG A 105 2.90 14.65 -26.47
N SER A 106 3.17 15.88 -26.04
CA SER A 106 4.20 16.71 -26.68
C SER A 106 5.65 16.21 -26.47
N HIS A 107 5.85 15.14 -25.69
CA HIS A 107 7.11 14.42 -25.58
C HIS A 107 7.04 13.07 -26.27
N MET A 108 7.86 12.83 -27.31
CA MET A 108 7.85 11.58 -28.10
C MET A 108 7.87 10.31 -27.22
N THR A 109 8.70 10.28 -26.18
CA THR A 109 8.75 9.13 -25.25
C THR A 109 7.44 8.96 -24.50
N TYR A 110 6.88 10.00 -23.90
CA TYR A 110 5.66 9.85 -23.08
C TYR A 110 4.44 9.58 -23.95
N GLU A 111 4.37 10.13 -25.16
CA GLU A 111 3.36 9.77 -26.15
C GLU A 111 3.38 8.27 -26.44
N SER A 112 4.56 7.68 -26.67
CA SER A 112 4.69 6.24 -26.93
C SER A 112 4.33 5.34 -25.73
N LEU A 113 4.46 5.86 -24.51
CA LEU A 113 4.15 5.15 -23.27
C LEU A 113 2.70 5.35 -22.81
N LEU A 114 1.98 6.33 -23.37
CA LEU A 114 0.66 6.72 -22.92
C LEU A 114 -0.37 5.63 -23.25
N ASP A 115 -1.10 5.17 -22.22
CA ASP A 115 -2.23 4.29 -22.42
C ASP A 115 -3.48 5.06 -22.88
N LYS A 116 -4.55 4.31 -23.19
CA LYS A 116 -5.88 4.89 -23.35
C LYS A 116 -6.24 5.72 -22.11
N GLU A 117 -6.90 6.86 -22.35
CA GLU A 117 -7.34 7.76 -21.29
C GLU A 117 -8.16 7.00 -20.23
N GLY A 118 -7.67 6.98 -18.99
CA GLY A 118 -8.38 6.40 -17.85
C GLY A 118 -9.58 7.24 -17.43
N ARG A 119 -10.37 6.79 -16.44
CA ARG A 119 -11.51 7.56 -15.93
C ARG A 119 -11.08 8.91 -15.35
N ARG A 120 -10.06 8.89 -14.50
CA ARG A 120 -9.56 10.06 -13.76
C ARG A 120 -8.13 10.45 -14.13
N CYS A 121 -7.30 9.46 -14.49
CA CYS A 121 -5.87 9.65 -14.70
C CYS A 121 -5.47 9.49 -16.18
N TRP A 122 -4.29 10.01 -16.50
CA TRP A 122 -3.48 9.58 -17.63
C TRP A 122 -2.47 8.54 -17.15
N THR A 123 -2.30 7.44 -17.89
CA THR A 123 -1.42 6.35 -17.46
C THR A 123 -0.24 6.22 -18.42
N LEU A 124 0.98 6.22 -17.89
CA LEU A 124 2.19 5.86 -18.65
C LEU A 124 2.59 4.42 -18.32
N LYS A 125 2.75 3.58 -19.34
CA LYS A 125 3.17 2.18 -19.21
C LYS A 125 4.68 2.06 -19.38
N TYR A 126 5.44 2.20 -18.30
CA TYR A 126 6.88 2.00 -18.34
C TYR A 126 7.18 0.50 -18.43
N ARG A 127 7.25 0.01 -19.68
CA ARG A 127 7.57 -1.37 -20.03
C ARG A 127 8.85 -1.34 -20.85
N SER A 128 10.00 -1.24 -20.19
CA SER A 128 11.28 -1.31 -20.90
C SER A 128 11.67 -2.77 -21.13
N ASP A 129 12.21 -3.09 -22.31
CA ASP A 129 12.95 -4.33 -22.61
C ASP A 129 14.34 -4.39 -21.91
N SER A 130 14.63 -3.45 -21.00
CA SER A 130 15.92 -3.43 -20.31
C SER A 130 15.90 -4.36 -19.10
N ASP A 131 17.02 -5.07 -18.85
CA ASP A 131 17.29 -5.90 -17.67
C ASP A 131 17.19 -5.17 -16.31
N ARG A 132 16.75 -3.91 -16.31
CA ARG A 132 16.47 -3.10 -15.13
C ARG A 132 15.01 -3.30 -14.78
N ASN A 133 14.73 -3.72 -13.55
CA ASN A 133 13.40 -3.98 -12.97
C ASN A 133 12.47 -2.73 -12.91
N ASP A 134 12.37 -1.96 -13.99
CA ASP A 134 11.68 -0.68 -14.11
C ASP A 134 10.31 -0.87 -14.79
N LYS A 135 9.55 -1.88 -14.35
CA LYS A 135 8.18 -2.19 -14.83
C LYS A 135 7.15 -1.55 -13.90
N TYR A 136 6.55 -0.45 -14.34
CA TYR A 136 5.48 0.23 -13.58
C TYR A 136 4.49 0.97 -14.46
N HIS A 137 3.24 1.04 -13.98
CA HIS A 137 2.23 1.96 -14.47
C HIS A 137 2.28 3.23 -13.63
N MET A 138 2.45 4.38 -14.28
CA MET A 138 2.39 5.68 -13.62
C MET A 138 1.06 6.36 -13.92
N ASP A 139 0.19 6.42 -12.91
CA ASP A 139 -1.12 7.07 -13.00
C ASP A 139 -1.00 8.53 -12.57
N ILE A 140 -1.22 9.43 -13.52
CA ILE A 140 -1.10 10.88 -13.36
C ILE A 140 -2.50 11.45 -13.24
N LEU A 141 -2.88 11.91 -12.04
CA LEU A 141 -4.18 12.49 -11.74
C LEU A 141 -4.15 14.02 -11.91
N PRO A 142 -4.79 14.59 -12.94
CA PRO A 142 -4.97 16.03 -13.03
C PRO A 142 -5.89 16.53 -11.92
N SER A 143 -5.46 17.59 -11.24
CA SER A 143 -6.27 18.22 -10.20
C SER A 143 -6.03 19.72 -10.12
N VAL A 144 -6.98 20.44 -9.52
CA VAL A 144 -6.90 21.87 -9.26
C VAL A 144 -7.11 22.10 -7.77
N ILE A 145 -6.33 23.03 -7.22
CA ILE A 145 -6.56 23.52 -5.86
C ILE A 145 -7.94 24.20 -5.78
N SER A 146 -8.78 23.78 -4.84
CA SER A 146 -10.08 24.41 -4.62
C SER A 146 -9.92 25.86 -4.10
N GLN A 147 -10.68 26.81 -4.66
CA GLN A 147 -10.56 28.25 -4.37
C GLN A 147 -10.83 28.55 -2.87
N GLY A 148 -10.04 29.45 -2.26
CA GLY A 148 -10.07 29.79 -0.82
C GLY A 148 -8.92 29.18 0.00
N TYR A 149 -8.17 28.26 -0.60
CA TYR A 149 -7.10 27.51 0.05
C TYR A 149 -5.74 28.24 0.11
N GLN A 150 -5.46 29.12 -0.85
CA GLN A 150 -4.19 29.86 -0.94
C GLN A 150 -3.93 30.74 0.31
N ILE A 151 -5.00 31.26 0.93
CA ILE A 151 -4.96 32.09 2.15
C ILE A 151 -4.70 31.25 3.42
N LEU A 152 -5.07 29.96 3.40
CA LEU A 152 -4.85 29.05 4.52
C LEU A 152 -3.44 28.49 4.50
N LEU A 153 -2.91 28.08 3.35
CA LEU A 153 -1.54 27.57 3.19
C LEU A 153 -0.49 28.50 3.83
N GLU A 154 -0.54 29.81 3.55
CA GLU A 154 0.41 30.78 4.12
C GLU A 154 0.29 30.95 5.65
N LYS A 155 -0.90 30.73 6.21
CA LYS A 155 -1.16 30.88 7.66
C LYS A 155 -0.94 29.57 8.44
N SER A 156 -1.13 28.42 7.80
CA SER A 156 -1.06 27.09 8.41
C SER A 156 0.38 26.59 8.63
N PHE A 157 1.35 27.03 7.82
CA PHE A 157 2.76 26.62 8.01
C PHE A 157 3.34 27.04 9.37
N SER A 158 2.78 28.06 10.02
CA SER A 158 3.23 28.54 11.32
C SER A 158 2.74 27.74 12.53
N ASN A 159 1.62 26.99 12.46
CA ASN A 159 1.02 26.31 13.63
C ASN A 159 0.08 25.15 13.23
N LEU A 160 0.60 24.01 12.77
CA LEU A 160 -0.24 22.86 12.40
C LEU A 160 -0.73 22.09 13.65
N GLN A 161 -2.03 22.20 13.95
CA GLN A 161 -2.74 21.36 14.91
C GLN A 161 -3.30 20.10 14.23
N LYS A 162 -3.83 19.18 15.04
CA LYS A 162 -4.27 17.82 14.64
C LYS A 162 -5.47 17.81 13.67
N ASP A 163 -6.17 18.93 13.47
CA ASP A 163 -7.44 19.01 12.75
C ASP A 163 -7.37 19.60 11.33
N ASP A 164 -6.19 20.00 10.86
CA ASP A 164 -6.02 20.67 9.55
C ASP A 164 -6.04 19.74 8.32
N TYR A 165 -6.57 18.51 8.42
CA TYR A 165 -6.66 17.60 7.26
C TYR A 165 -7.49 18.22 6.12
N GLU A 166 -8.52 19.00 6.46
CA GLU A 166 -9.40 19.70 5.51
C GLU A 166 -8.66 20.69 4.60
N SER A 167 -7.46 21.11 5.00
CA SER A 167 -6.61 22.04 4.28
C SER A 167 -5.73 21.35 3.23
N LEU A 168 -6.15 20.28 2.55
CA LEU A 168 -5.37 19.66 1.45
C LEU A 168 -6.29 19.13 0.32
N LYS A 169 -7.48 19.74 0.17
CA LYS A 169 -8.49 19.27 -0.79
C LYS A 169 -8.14 19.64 -2.23
N LEU A 170 -8.25 18.64 -3.09
CA LEU A 170 -8.04 18.72 -4.52
C LEU A 170 -9.36 18.48 -5.25
N SER A 171 -9.66 19.34 -6.22
CA SER A 171 -10.70 19.10 -7.21
C SER A 171 -10.12 18.24 -8.33
N ILE A 172 -10.59 17.01 -8.47
CA ILE A 172 -10.02 16.02 -9.40
C ILE A 172 -10.88 15.85 -10.65
N THR A 173 -10.27 15.44 -11.76
CA THR A 173 -11.00 15.14 -13.00
C THR A 173 -11.65 13.77 -12.95
N ASP A 174 -12.89 13.66 -13.43
CA ASP A 174 -13.61 12.39 -13.60
C ASP A 174 -14.46 12.41 -14.87
N LYS A 175 -14.02 11.70 -15.92
CA LYS A 175 -14.70 11.72 -17.23
C LYS A 175 -16.05 11.01 -17.26
N GLU A 176 -16.38 10.26 -16.21
CA GLU A 176 -17.70 9.64 -16.04
C GLU A 176 -18.65 10.55 -15.26
N SER A 177 -18.20 11.72 -14.78
CA SER A 177 -19.07 12.69 -14.13
C SER A 177 -20.03 13.32 -15.13
N SER A 178 -21.30 13.48 -14.76
CA SER A 178 -22.33 14.09 -15.60
C SER A 178 -22.03 15.55 -15.97
N ASN A 179 -21.16 16.21 -15.19
CA ASN A 179 -20.76 17.61 -15.37
C ASN A 179 -19.32 17.79 -15.89
N TYR A 180 -18.70 16.72 -16.42
CA TYR A 180 -17.29 16.69 -16.83
C TYR A 180 -16.90 17.81 -17.82
N SER A 181 -17.74 18.05 -18.82
CA SER A 181 -17.51 19.01 -19.91
C SER A 181 -18.27 20.33 -19.75
N SER A 182 -18.92 20.57 -18.61
CA SER A 182 -19.80 21.74 -18.42
C SER A 182 -19.56 22.50 -17.12
N GLU A 183 -19.10 21.85 -16.05
CA GLU A 183 -18.89 22.51 -14.77
C GLU A 183 -17.53 23.20 -14.71
N THR A 184 -17.56 24.52 -14.52
CA THR A 184 -16.37 25.39 -14.50
C THR A 184 -15.94 25.74 -13.09
N ASP A 185 -16.76 25.51 -12.06
CA ASP A 185 -16.44 25.73 -10.67
C ASP A 185 -15.79 24.48 -10.06
N PRO A 186 -14.48 24.51 -9.70
CA PRO A 186 -13.79 23.38 -9.10
C PRO A 186 -14.43 22.87 -7.82
N SER A 187 -15.13 23.71 -7.05
CA SER A 187 -15.76 23.29 -5.79
C SER A 187 -16.89 22.27 -6.00
N ARG A 188 -17.41 22.18 -7.23
CA ARG A 188 -18.46 21.24 -7.66
C ARG A 188 -17.92 20.03 -8.40
N TRP A 189 -16.60 19.92 -8.53
CA TRP A 189 -15.95 18.70 -9.02
C TRP A 189 -15.81 17.70 -7.88
N TYR A 190 -15.48 16.45 -8.21
CA TYR A 190 -15.14 15.47 -7.18
C TYR A 190 -13.97 15.97 -6.32
N GLN A 191 -14.17 15.96 -5.01
CA GLN A 191 -13.18 16.39 -4.02
C GLN A 191 -12.40 15.18 -3.52
N SER A 192 -11.07 15.28 -3.52
CA SER A 192 -10.17 14.27 -2.97
C SER A 192 -9.14 14.91 -2.04
N ASN A 193 -8.56 14.11 -1.15
CA ASN A 193 -7.53 14.56 -0.22
C ASN A 193 -6.50 13.44 0.03
N PRO A 194 -5.70 13.07 -0.97
CA PRO A 194 -4.76 11.96 -0.88
C PRO A 194 -3.67 12.19 0.17
N PHE A 195 -3.21 13.44 0.31
CA PHE A 195 -2.18 13.82 1.28
C PHE A 195 -2.71 13.82 2.71
N GLY A 196 -3.95 14.30 2.92
CA GLY A 196 -4.65 14.16 4.19
C GLY A 196 -4.84 12.70 4.57
N TYR A 197 -5.24 11.84 3.62
CA TYR A 197 -5.36 10.39 3.86
C TYR A 197 -4.03 9.77 4.29
N ALA A 198 -2.93 10.13 3.61
CA ALA A 198 -1.60 9.65 3.98
C ALA A 198 -1.18 10.13 5.38
N LYS A 199 -1.41 11.40 5.70
CA LYS A 199 -1.17 11.95 7.05
C LYS A 199 -2.00 11.22 8.11
N TRP A 200 -3.28 10.97 7.84
CA TRP A 200 -4.15 10.20 8.72
C TRP A 200 -3.61 8.78 8.94
N PHE A 201 -3.27 8.06 7.86
CA PHE A 201 -2.75 6.70 7.96
C PHE A 201 -1.46 6.66 8.78
N MET A 202 -0.52 7.57 8.51
CA MET A 202 0.73 7.66 9.26
C MET A 202 0.49 8.03 10.74
N SER A 203 -0.55 8.79 11.06
CA SER A 203 -0.93 9.06 12.45
C SER A 203 -1.40 7.80 13.20
N ARG A 204 -2.02 6.83 12.50
CA ARG A 204 -2.38 5.52 13.07
C ARG A 204 -1.14 4.67 13.34
N VAL A 205 -0.15 4.77 12.46
CA VAL A 205 1.15 4.10 12.60
C VAL A 205 1.96 4.65 13.79
N GLN A 206 1.84 5.96 14.10
CA GLN A 206 2.57 6.62 15.18
C GLN A 206 2.10 6.24 16.61
N MET A 207 0.98 5.54 16.80
CA MET A 207 0.50 5.09 18.12
C MET A 207 1.30 3.90 18.69
N TYR A 208 2.60 3.83 18.44
CA TYR A 208 3.51 2.80 18.95
C TYR A 208 4.19 3.27 20.25
N LYS A 209 3.94 2.57 21.37
CA LYS A 209 4.53 2.82 22.70
C LYS A 209 4.30 4.20 23.33
N GLY A 210 3.23 4.94 22.99
CA GLY A 210 2.97 6.26 23.59
C GLY A 210 4.06 7.32 23.32
N ALA A 211 5.02 7.00 22.46
CA ALA A 211 6.09 7.88 22.02
C ALA A 211 5.93 8.06 20.52
N VAL A 212 5.86 9.31 20.07
CA VAL A 212 5.89 9.65 18.65
C VAL A 212 7.19 9.08 18.07
N LEU A 213 7.09 8.02 17.26
CA LEU A 213 8.21 7.57 16.44
C LEU A 213 8.64 8.77 15.58
N LYS A 214 9.75 9.42 15.95
CA LYS A 214 10.38 10.49 15.15
C LYS A 214 10.82 10.01 13.76
N ALA A 215 10.69 8.70 13.46
CA ALA A 215 11.11 8.08 12.22
C ALA A 215 10.31 8.55 10.99
N PHE A 216 9.10 9.08 11.16
CA PHE A 216 8.35 9.74 10.10
C PHE A 216 7.66 10.96 10.72
N SER A 217 8.23 12.16 10.52
CA SER A 217 7.45 13.37 10.76
C SER A 217 6.23 13.32 9.82
N LEU A 218 5.05 13.72 10.28
CA LEU A 218 3.87 13.87 9.41
C LEU A 218 4.20 14.76 8.19
N ASN A 219 5.20 15.63 8.32
CA ASN A 219 5.73 16.45 7.23
C ASN A 219 6.51 15.64 6.17
N GLU A 220 7.17 14.52 6.52
CA GLU A 220 7.87 13.67 5.54
C GLU A 220 6.90 12.94 4.60
N ALA A 221 5.72 12.55 5.09
CA ALA A 221 4.67 11.92 4.26
C ALA A 221 4.08 12.87 3.20
N VAL A 222 4.29 14.18 3.36
CA VAL A 222 3.82 15.24 2.45
C VAL A 222 4.99 15.87 1.67
N LYS A 223 6.24 15.40 1.89
CA LYS A 223 7.37 15.85 1.06
C LYS A 223 7.19 15.33 -0.38
N PRO A 224 7.63 16.09 -1.40
CA PRO A 224 7.54 15.68 -2.80
C PRO A 224 8.20 14.33 -3.10
N THR A 225 9.15 13.90 -2.26
CA THR A 225 9.84 12.62 -2.40
C THR A 225 9.97 11.92 -1.05
N PRO A 226 9.21 10.84 -0.77
CA PRO A 226 9.45 10.03 0.42
C PRO A 226 10.80 9.32 0.30
N ARG A 227 11.55 9.24 1.39
CA ARG A 227 12.76 8.41 1.46
C ARG A 227 12.37 6.94 1.49
N TYR A 228 13.24 6.09 0.95
CA TYR A 228 13.06 4.64 1.11
C TYR A 228 13.03 4.29 2.59
N GLN A 229 11.98 3.59 3.02
CA GLN A 229 11.83 3.14 4.39
C GLN A 229 12.33 1.69 4.49
N GLU A 230 13.56 1.52 4.97
CA GLU A 230 14.15 0.19 5.21
C GLU A 230 13.30 -0.62 6.21
N ASN A 231 12.96 0.00 7.35
CA ASN A 231 12.21 -0.63 8.42
C ASN A 231 10.74 -0.17 8.41
N ARG A 232 9.90 -0.91 7.69
CA ARG A 232 8.44 -0.71 7.69
C ARG A 232 7.84 -1.05 9.04
N LEU A 233 6.80 -0.31 9.43
CA LEU A 233 6.14 -0.46 10.74
C LEU A 233 5.07 -1.56 10.68
N PRO A 234 4.69 -2.16 11.83
CA PRO A 234 3.80 -3.33 11.86
C PRO A 234 2.50 -3.16 11.07
N LEU A 235 1.85 -1.99 11.16
CA LEU A 235 0.63 -1.72 10.39
C LEU A 235 0.89 -1.68 8.87
N GLN A 236 2.00 -1.09 8.41
CA GLN A 236 2.34 -1.06 6.98
C GLN A 236 2.53 -2.49 6.45
N ARG A 237 3.30 -3.30 7.19
CA ARG A 237 3.56 -4.71 6.85
C ARG A 237 2.29 -5.57 6.90
N ALA A 238 1.43 -5.36 7.89
CA ALA A 238 0.13 -6.02 7.96
C ALA A 238 -0.72 -5.69 6.72
N VAL A 239 -0.82 -4.41 6.32
CA VAL A 239 -1.52 -4.01 5.09
C VAL A 239 -0.93 -4.68 3.85
N GLN A 240 0.40 -4.76 3.73
CA GLN A 240 1.06 -5.43 2.62
C GLN A 240 0.68 -6.92 2.55
N LEU A 241 0.71 -7.63 3.67
CA LEU A 241 0.28 -9.04 3.76
C LEU A 241 -1.19 -9.21 3.39
N LEU A 242 -2.09 -8.37 3.92
CA LEU A 242 -3.52 -8.40 3.58
C LEU A 242 -3.75 -8.21 2.08
N LYS A 243 -3.10 -7.20 1.47
CA LYS A 243 -3.18 -6.94 0.03
C LYS A 243 -2.65 -8.12 -0.78
N ARG A 244 -1.49 -8.67 -0.41
CA ARG A 244 -0.90 -9.82 -1.09
C ARG A 244 -1.83 -11.03 -1.08
N HIS A 245 -2.39 -11.36 0.08
CA HIS A 245 -3.33 -12.46 0.20
C HIS A 245 -4.55 -12.26 -0.70
N ARG A 246 -5.10 -11.04 -0.73
CA ARG A 246 -6.20 -10.69 -1.65
C ARG A 246 -5.78 -10.92 -3.10
N ASP A 247 -4.59 -10.47 -3.50
CA ASP A 247 -4.14 -10.63 -4.88
C ASP A 247 -3.94 -12.09 -5.29
N ILE A 248 -3.38 -12.94 -4.41
CA ILE A 248 -3.23 -14.38 -4.66
C ILE A 248 -4.60 -15.07 -4.77
N MET A 249 -5.48 -14.83 -3.80
CA MET A 249 -6.81 -15.44 -3.76
C MET A 249 -7.60 -15.16 -5.05
N PHE A 250 -7.59 -13.91 -5.52
CA PHE A 250 -8.33 -13.53 -6.73
C PHE A 250 -7.57 -13.82 -8.03
N THR A 251 -6.27 -14.12 -7.99
CA THR A 251 -5.57 -14.70 -9.15
C THR A 251 -6.06 -16.12 -9.45
N ALA A 252 -6.44 -16.87 -8.41
CA ALA A 252 -7.03 -18.20 -8.52
C ALA A 252 -8.53 -18.20 -8.88
N GLU A 253 -9.19 -17.05 -8.89
CA GLU A 253 -10.60 -16.92 -9.30
C GLU A 253 -10.72 -17.01 -10.82
N SER A 254 -11.42 -18.05 -11.29
CA SER A 254 -11.58 -18.33 -12.72
C SER A 254 -12.64 -17.44 -13.37
N ASN A 255 -13.64 -16.98 -12.61
CA ASN A 255 -14.67 -16.09 -13.11
C ASN A 255 -14.15 -14.64 -13.15
N GLU A 256 -13.98 -14.10 -14.35
CA GLU A 256 -13.44 -12.76 -14.57
C GLU A 256 -14.31 -11.65 -13.95
N ASP A 257 -15.63 -11.78 -13.99
CA ASP A 257 -16.58 -10.79 -13.45
C ASP A 257 -16.53 -10.74 -11.91
N ILE A 258 -16.32 -11.88 -11.27
CA ILE A 258 -16.07 -11.96 -9.83
C ILE A 258 -14.68 -11.42 -9.50
N ARG A 259 -13.66 -11.79 -10.30
CA ARG A 259 -12.26 -11.40 -10.09
C ARG A 259 -12.05 -9.89 -10.15
N LYS A 260 -12.70 -9.20 -11.11
CA LYS A 260 -12.67 -7.73 -11.24
C LYS A 260 -13.34 -7.01 -10.06
N GLN A 261 -14.14 -7.72 -9.27
CA GLN A 261 -14.84 -7.21 -8.10
C GLN A 261 -14.16 -7.60 -6.78
N LYS A 262 -12.84 -7.89 -6.82
CA LYS A 262 -12.03 -8.12 -5.62
C LYS A 262 -12.02 -6.89 -4.69
N PRO A 263 -11.84 -7.06 -3.36
CA PRO A 263 -11.78 -5.94 -2.41
C PRO A 263 -10.73 -4.92 -2.82
N ILE A 264 -11.06 -3.63 -2.85
CA ILE A 264 -10.10 -2.59 -3.25
C ILE A 264 -9.07 -2.30 -2.15
N SER A 265 -7.87 -1.91 -2.54
CA SER A 265 -6.76 -1.64 -1.60
C SER A 265 -7.11 -0.56 -0.57
N CYS A 266 -7.88 0.46 -0.97
CA CYS A 266 -8.30 1.54 -0.08
C CYS A 266 -9.18 1.03 1.08
N ILE A 267 -10.10 0.09 0.83
CA ILE A 267 -10.94 -0.52 1.87
C ILE A 267 -10.07 -1.32 2.85
N ILE A 268 -9.21 -2.21 2.33
CA ILE A 268 -8.32 -3.04 3.17
C ILE A 268 -7.44 -2.15 4.05
N THR A 269 -6.81 -1.13 3.46
CA THR A 269 -5.91 -0.20 4.16
C THR A 269 -6.65 0.62 5.22
N THR A 270 -7.83 1.14 4.89
CA THR A 270 -8.63 1.97 5.80
C THR A 270 -9.12 1.17 6.99
N LEU A 271 -9.74 0.00 6.75
CA LEU A 271 -10.24 -0.85 7.83
C LEU A 271 -9.10 -1.41 8.69
N ALA A 272 -7.96 -1.75 8.08
CA ALA A 272 -6.77 -2.18 8.83
C ALA A 272 -6.25 -1.08 9.76
N ALA A 273 -6.12 0.14 9.27
CA ALA A 273 -5.63 1.27 10.06
C ALA A 273 -6.60 1.68 11.18
N ARG A 274 -7.92 1.56 10.96
CA ARG A 274 -8.93 1.76 12.01
C ARG A 274 -8.83 0.69 13.09
N ALA A 275 -8.77 -0.58 12.68
CA ALA A 275 -8.69 -1.72 13.57
C ALA A 275 -7.38 -1.82 14.37
N TYR A 276 -6.29 -1.24 13.87
CA TYR A 276 -4.98 -1.26 14.50
C TYR A 276 -4.96 -0.50 15.84
N GLN A 277 -4.41 -1.14 16.88
CA GLN A 277 -4.39 -0.63 18.26
C GLN A 277 -2.98 -0.25 18.74
N GLY A 278 -1.99 -0.24 17.84
CA GLY A 278 -0.60 0.07 18.17
C GLY A 278 0.24 -1.17 18.52
N GLU A 279 -0.14 -2.34 18.01
CA GLU A 279 0.55 -3.60 18.24
C GLU A 279 2.02 -3.54 17.83
N VAL A 280 2.86 -4.17 18.65
CA VAL A 280 4.31 -3.99 18.57
C VAL A 280 4.97 -4.88 17.52
N ASN A 281 4.52 -6.13 17.43
CA ASN A 281 5.03 -7.10 16.48
C ASN A 281 4.00 -7.38 15.38
N LEU A 282 4.48 -7.82 14.22
CA LEU A 282 3.65 -8.04 13.05
C LEU A 282 2.59 -9.14 13.24
N SER A 283 2.91 -10.21 13.98
CA SER A 283 1.95 -11.28 14.27
C SER A 283 0.74 -10.73 15.03
N ASP A 284 0.95 -10.02 16.13
CA ASP A 284 -0.15 -9.42 16.90
C ASP A 284 -0.90 -8.37 16.08
N ALA A 285 -0.18 -7.57 15.28
CA ALA A 285 -0.80 -6.57 14.41
C ALA A 285 -1.74 -7.21 13.38
N ILE A 286 -1.30 -8.25 12.66
CA ILE A 286 -2.12 -8.86 11.60
C ILE A 286 -3.34 -9.61 12.18
N PHE A 287 -3.16 -10.41 13.24
CA PHE A 287 -4.28 -11.12 13.87
C PHE A 287 -5.26 -10.14 14.54
N GLY A 288 -4.73 -9.11 15.21
CA GLY A 288 -5.54 -8.06 15.82
C GLY A 288 -6.39 -7.34 14.79
N VAL A 289 -5.77 -6.85 13.71
CA VAL A 289 -6.46 -6.18 12.62
C VAL A 289 -7.55 -7.07 12.01
N ILE A 290 -7.22 -8.30 11.62
CA ILE A 290 -8.17 -9.22 10.98
C ILE A 290 -9.37 -9.52 11.89
N SER A 291 -9.15 -9.60 13.20
CA SER A 291 -10.21 -9.87 14.18
C SER A 291 -11.18 -8.69 14.38
N ARG A 292 -10.73 -7.45 14.15
CA ARG A 292 -11.49 -6.22 14.45
C ARG A 292 -11.95 -5.43 13.21
N MET A 293 -11.31 -5.60 12.06
CA MET A 293 -11.57 -4.73 10.90
C MET A 293 -12.99 -4.82 10.34
N GLU A 294 -13.68 -5.93 10.61
CA GLU A 294 -15.10 -6.10 10.27
C GLU A 294 -16.01 -5.18 11.10
N SER A 295 -15.70 -4.98 12.39
CA SER A 295 -16.47 -4.08 13.27
C SER A 295 -16.25 -2.60 12.98
N GLU A 296 -15.27 -2.26 12.12
CA GLU A 296 -15.01 -0.90 11.65
C GLU A 296 -15.89 -0.50 10.45
N ILE A 297 -16.76 -1.41 9.98
CA ILE A 297 -17.75 -1.17 8.93
C ILE A 297 -19.03 -0.65 9.57
N GLU A 298 -19.43 0.55 9.18
CA GLU A 298 -20.62 1.22 9.70
C GLU A 298 -21.86 0.81 8.87
N TRP A 299 -23.05 0.99 9.46
CA TRP A 299 -24.32 0.86 8.73
C TRP A 299 -25.01 2.23 8.69
N LYS A 300 -25.53 2.60 7.52
CA LYS A 300 -26.37 3.78 7.34
C LYS A 300 -27.71 3.40 6.73
N GLU A 301 -28.68 4.30 6.84
CA GLU A 301 -30.01 4.16 6.23
C GLU A 301 -30.20 5.23 5.15
N ASP A 302 -30.80 4.85 4.03
CA ASP A 302 -31.21 5.78 2.98
C ASP A 302 -32.57 6.42 3.32
N HIS A 303 -33.04 7.34 2.46
CA HIS A 303 -34.33 8.02 2.64
C HIS A 303 -35.54 7.07 2.59
N TYR A 304 -35.36 5.85 2.10
CA TYR A 304 -36.39 4.81 2.02
C TYR A 304 -36.31 3.81 3.18
N GLY A 305 -35.36 3.99 4.12
CA GLY A 305 -35.13 3.10 5.25
C GLY A 305 -34.32 1.85 4.92
N ASN A 306 -33.71 1.75 3.73
CA ASN A 306 -32.84 0.63 3.39
C ASN A 306 -31.49 0.82 4.07
N ARG A 307 -31.04 -0.22 4.78
CA ARG A 307 -29.71 -0.25 5.39
C ARG A 307 -28.65 -0.63 4.38
N TYR A 308 -27.55 0.09 4.40
CA TYR A 308 -26.39 -0.15 3.54
C TYR A 308 -25.07 0.04 4.30
N GLU A 309 -24.03 -0.64 3.83
CA GLU A 309 -22.71 -0.61 4.48
C GLU A 309 -21.94 0.65 4.09
N TRP A 310 -21.26 1.22 5.09
CA TRP A 310 -20.56 2.48 5.00
C TRP A 310 -19.15 2.39 5.56
N ILE A 311 -18.17 2.68 4.73
CA ILE A 311 -16.77 2.83 5.12
C ILE A 311 -16.38 4.27 4.83
N SER A 312 -16.47 5.13 5.85
CA SER A 312 -16.20 6.56 5.67
C SER A 312 -14.73 6.82 5.27
N ASN A 313 -14.50 7.72 4.33
CA ASN A 313 -13.15 8.27 4.13
C ASN A 313 -12.76 9.05 5.41
N PRO A 314 -11.66 8.70 6.08
CA PRO A 314 -11.26 9.33 7.34
C PRO A 314 -10.97 10.84 7.23
N VAL A 315 -10.67 11.33 6.04
CA VAL A 315 -10.45 12.76 5.75
C VAL A 315 -11.56 13.41 4.93
N ASN A 316 -12.63 12.67 4.66
CA ASN A 316 -13.86 13.17 4.06
C ASN A 316 -15.04 12.25 4.45
N LYS A 317 -15.63 12.46 5.64
CA LYS A 317 -16.64 11.54 6.18
C LYS A 317 -17.91 11.39 5.32
N ALA A 318 -18.14 12.31 4.38
CA ALA A 318 -19.24 12.25 3.43
C ALA A 318 -19.00 11.23 2.29
N GLU A 319 -17.76 10.82 2.05
CA GLU A 319 -17.42 9.81 1.04
C GLU A 319 -17.48 8.40 1.65
N ASN A 320 -18.11 7.47 0.92
CA ASN A 320 -18.16 6.05 1.24
C ASN A 320 -17.25 5.26 0.31
N PHE A 321 -16.20 4.63 0.84
CA PHE A 321 -15.35 3.73 0.04
C PHE A 321 -16.04 2.41 -0.34
N ALA A 322 -17.15 2.06 0.30
CA ALA A 322 -17.98 0.92 -0.02
C ALA A 322 -19.22 1.31 -0.85
N ASP A 323 -19.23 2.47 -1.51
CA ASP A 323 -20.34 2.92 -2.38
C ASP A 323 -20.79 1.83 -3.35
N ARG A 324 -19.84 1.25 -4.10
CA ARG A 324 -20.07 0.20 -5.10
C ARG A 324 -20.41 -1.16 -4.52
N TRP A 325 -20.41 -1.34 -3.20
CA TRP A 325 -20.94 -2.55 -2.57
C TRP A 325 -22.46 -2.58 -2.66
N ASN A 326 -23.08 -1.41 -2.75
CA ASN A 326 -24.53 -1.22 -2.71
C ASN A 326 -25.15 -1.16 -4.12
N ASP A 327 -24.33 -1.21 -5.18
CA ASP A 327 -24.82 -1.28 -6.56
C ASP A 327 -25.58 -2.58 -6.81
N SER A 328 -26.68 -2.50 -7.56
CA SER A 328 -27.45 -3.68 -7.99
C SER A 328 -26.56 -4.69 -8.73
N GLY A 329 -26.53 -5.93 -8.25
CA GLY A 329 -25.72 -7.01 -8.86
C GLY A 329 -24.23 -6.99 -8.49
N SER A 330 -23.80 -6.11 -7.59
CA SER A 330 -22.42 -6.10 -7.10
C SER A 330 -22.14 -7.30 -6.19
N VAL A 331 -21.02 -7.99 -6.45
CA VAL A 331 -20.52 -9.06 -5.56
C VAL A 331 -19.33 -8.60 -4.73
N ARG A 332 -19.00 -7.29 -4.73
CA ARG A 332 -17.83 -6.72 -4.04
C ARG A 332 -17.89 -6.93 -2.53
N ARG A 333 -19.07 -6.74 -1.95
CA ARG A 333 -19.34 -7.00 -0.54
C ARG A 333 -19.04 -8.45 -0.18
N ASP A 334 -19.66 -9.37 -0.90
CA ASP A 334 -19.51 -10.80 -0.64
C ASP A 334 -18.07 -11.25 -0.84
N ASN A 335 -17.39 -10.71 -1.85
CA ASN A 335 -15.97 -10.92 -2.09
C ASN A 335 -15.09 -10.43 -0.94
N PHE A 336 -15.42 -9.30 -0.30
CA PHE A 336 -14.71 -8.82 0.89
C PHE A 336 -14.87 -9.78 2.06
N TYR A 337 -16.10 -10.17 2.41
CA TYR A 337 -16.33 -11.10 3.51
C TYR A 337 -15.75 -12.50 3.23
N ARG A 338 -15.82 -12.97 1.97
CA ARG A 338 -15.19 -14.21 1.51
C ARG A 338 -13.68 -14.15 1.71
N TRP A 339 -13.04 -13.07 1.30
CA TRP A 339 -11.61 -12.85 1.50
C TRP A 339 -11.21 -12.76 2.97
N LEU A 340 -11.97 -12.01 3.78
CA LEU A 340 -11.69 -11.83 5.20
C LEU A 340 -11.82 -13.14 5.98
N ARG A 341 -12.76 -14.01 5.60
CA ARG A 341 -12.86 -15.37 6.15
C ARG A 341 -11.67 -16.24 5.74
N GLN A 342 -11.33 -16.24 4.45
CA GLN A 342 -10.23 -17.07 3.94
C GLN A 342 -8.89 -16.72 4.60
N ILE A 343 -8.58 -15.43 4.75
CA ILE A 343 -7.30 -15.02 5.37
C ILE A 343 -7.23 -15.35 6.86
N ARG A 344 -8.37 -15.34 7.58
CA ARG A 344 -8.46 -15.83 8.97
C ARG A 344 -8.07 -17.29 9.03
N GLU A 345 -8.73 -18.11 8.22
CA GLU A 345 -8.52 -19.56 8.16
C GLU A 345 -7.07 -19.90 7.75
N ASP A 346 -6.56 -19.29 6.69
CA ASP A 346 -5.22 -19.55 6.16
C ASP A 346 -4.12 -19.22 7.18
N LEU A 347 -4.22 -18.08 7.87
CA LEU A 347 -3.24 -17.69 8.89
C LEU A 347 -3.36 -18.52 10.16
N ASP A 348 -4.56 -18.92 10.57
CA ASP A 348 -4.75 -19.81 11.72
C ASP A 348 -4.20 -21.23 11.43
N ILE A 349 -4.41 -21.75 10.21
CA ILE A 349 -3.81 -23.00 9.75
C ILE A 349 -2.29 -22.87 9.78
N ALA A 350 -1.71 -21.83 9.20
CA ALA A 350 -0.26 -21.62 9.15
C ALA A 350 0.36 -21.51 10.55
N ARG A 351 -0.27 -20.75 11.45
CA ARG A 351 0.18 -20.56 12.83
C ARG A 351 0.09 -21.83 13.66
N SER A 352 -0.83 -22.75 13.34
CA SER A 352 -0.99 -24.02 14.06
C SER A 352 -0.06 -25.14 13.58
N GLN A 353 0.61 -24.97 12.43
CA GLN A 353 1.57 -25.95 11.92
C GLN A 353 2.80 -26.08 12.82
N ASN A 354 3.39 -27.27 12.83
CA ASN A 354 4.68 -27.53 13.48
C ASN A 354 5.75 -27.79 12.42
N GLY A 355 6.92 -27.19 12.59
CA GLY A 355 8.05 -27.33 11.69
C GLY A 355 7.99 -26.36 10.50
N MET A 356 9.17 -25.84 10.12
CA MET A 356 9.31 -24.84 9.05
C MET A 356 8.74 -25.28 7.72
N HIS A 357 8.91 -26.56 7.36
CA HIS A 357 8.38 -27.08 6.10
C HIS A 357 6.85 -26.99 6.03
N ASN A 358 6.14 -27.42 7.08
CA ASN A 358 4.67 -27.40 7.08
C ASN A 358 4.12 -25.97 7.11
N ILE A 359 4.78 -25.06 7.84
CA ILE A 359 4.42 -23.64 7.82
C ILE A 359 4.63 -23.07 6.41
N ALA A 360 5.76 -23.37 5.76
CA ALA A 360 6.02 -22.94 4.38
C ALA A 360 4.95 -23.45 3.42
N GLU A 361 4.62 -24.75 3.43
CA GLU A 361 3.58 -25.32 2.56
C GLU A 361 2.22 -24.64 2.77
N SER A 362 1.84 -24.35 4.02
CA SER A 362 0.59 -23.64 4.30
C SER A 362 0.57 -22.22 3.75
N LEU A 363 1.69 -21.49 3.79
CA LEU A 363 1.77 -20.11 3.32
C LEU A 363 1.87 -19.98 1.80
N LYS A 364 2.40 -21.00 1.10
CA LYS A 364 2.58 -20.97 -0.37
C LYS A 364 1.28 -20.71 -1.13
N LYS A 365 0.17 -21.32 -0.69
CA LYS A 365 -1.14 -21.16 -1.32
C LYS A 365 -1.72 -19.76 -1.10
N SER A 366 -1.44 -19.14 0.04
CA SER A 366 -2.05 -17.88 0.45
C SER A 366 -1.23 -16.65 0.04
N PHE A 367 0.10 -16.75 -0.04
CA PHE A 367 1.00 -15.64 -0.35
C PHE A 367 1.80 -15.82 -1.65
N GLY A 368 1.74 -17.00 -2.26
CA GLY A 368 2.38 -17.33 -3.52
C GLY A 368 3.71 -18.06 -3.34
N ASN A 369 3.92 -19.10 -4.16
CA ASN A 369 5.02 -20.05 -4.00
C ASN A 369 6.41 -19.41 -3.99
N LYS A 370 6.71 -18.56 -4.99
CA LYS A 370 8.04 -17.95 -5.14
C LYS A 370 8.47 -17.16 -3.90
N VAL A 371 7.64 -16.21 -3.47
CA VAL A 371 7.97 -15.33 -2.33
C VAL A 371 8.12 -16.13 -1.03
N VAL A 372 7.30 -17.16 -0.82
CA VAL A 372 7.42 -18.02 0.37
C VAL A 372 8.70 -18.86 0.31
N VAL A 373 9.06 -19.42 -0.85
CA VAL A 373 10.35 -20.13 -1.00
C VAL A 373 11.52 -19.19 -0.72
N ASP A 374 11.52 -17.98 -1.27
CA ASP A 374 12.56 -16.97 -1.05
C ASP A 374 12.67 -16.60 0.45
N THR A 375 11.52 -16.48 1.13
CA THR A 375 11.44 -16.22 2.58
C THR A 375 12.10 -17.32 3.41
N PHE A 376 11.75 -18.58 3.16
CA PHE A 376 12.30 -19.70 3.95
C PHE A 376 13.77 -19.98 3.60
N THR A 377 14.21 -19.70 2.37
CA THR A 377 15.63 -19.69 2.00
C THR A 377 16.39 -18.65 2.82
N GLN A 378 15.88 -17.42 2.89
CA GLN A 378 16.52 -16.34 3.66
C GLN A 378 16.60 -16.65 5.16
N ILE A 379 15.55 -17.22 5.75
CA ILE A 379 15.55 -17.68 7.15
C ILE A 379 16.58 -18.82 7.36
N GLY A 380 16.66 -19.75 6.40
CA GLY A 380 17.64 -20.83 6.40
C GLY A 380 19.08 -20.32 6.34
N ASP A 381 19.35 -19.33 5.48
CA ASP A 381 20.66 -18.69 5.35
C ASP A 381 21.05 -17.94 6.62
N ARG A 382 20.14 -17.16 7.22
CA ARG A 382 20.35 -16.50 8.53
C ARG A 382 20.67 -17.54 9.62
N SER A 383 19.96 -18.66 9.63
CA SER A 383 20.18 -19.76 10.58
C SER A 383 21.55 -20.42 10.38
N ARG A 384 21.97 -20.64 9.12
CA ARG A 384 23.29 -21.20 8.79
C ARG A 384 24.42 -20.28 9.27
N THR A 385 24.33 -18.98 9.01
CA THR A 385 25.30 -17.99 9.49
C THR A 385 25.34 -17.97 11.02
N SER A 386 24.18 -17.98 11.68
CA SER A 386 24.09 -18.02 13.14
C SER A 386 24.69 -19.31 13.73
N THR A 387 24.57 -20.44 13.04
CA THR A 387 25.24 -21.70 13.48
C THR A 387 26.76 -21.59 13.34
N ALA A 388 27.26 -20.98 12.27
CA ALA A 388 28.70 -20.74 12.08
C ALA A 388 29.26 -19.81 13.17
N ASP A 389 28.51 -18.76 13.51
CA ASP A 389 28.85 -17.79 14.57
C ASP A 389 28.54 -18.31 15.98
N GLN A 390 28.04 -19.54 16.09
CA GLN A 390 27.62 -20.18 17.33
C GLN A 390 26.61 -19.35 18.16
N SER A 391 25.68 -18.67 17.48
CA SER A 391 24.58 -17.91 18.06
C SER A 391 23.20 -18.53 17.81
N ASN A 392 23.16 -19.73 17.19
CA ASN A 392 21.92 -20.45 16.91
C ASN A 392 21.55 -21.45 18.03
N TYR A 393 20.27 -21.52 18.36
CA TYR A 393 19.73 -22.35 19.43
C TYR A 393 18.55 -23.19 18.93
N TYR A 394 18.23 -24.29 19.61
CA TYR A 394 17.09 -25.14 19.28
C TYR A 394 16.33 -25.64 20.52
N SER A 395 15.01 -25.82 20.38
CA SER A 395 14.12 -26.41 21.39
C SER A 395 13.60 -27.76 20.91
N LYS A 396 14.02 -28.85 21.58
CA LYS A 396 13.54 -30.22 21.27
C LYS A 396 12.05 -30.41 21.49
N LYS A 397 11.50 -29.75 22.53
CA LYS A 397 10.09 -29.88 22.91
C LYS A 397 9.17 -29.15 21.93
N GLU A 398 9.60 -27.99 21.44
CA GLU A 398 8.77 -27.13 20.58
C GLU A 398 9.07 -27.30 19.09
N GLY A 399 10.19 -27.93 18.72
CA GLY A 399 10.59 -28.14 17.32
C GLY A 399 11.09 -26.87 16.63
N ILE A 400 11.71 -25.96 17.38
CA ILE A 400 12.11 -24.61 16.93
C ILE A 400 13.64 -24.53 16.82
N ILE A 401 14.14 -23.83 15.81
CA ILE A 401 15.55 -23.48 15.60
C ILE A 401 15.61 -21.97 15.32
N GLY A 402 16.52 -21.23 15.96
CA GLY A 402 16.72 -19.80 15.73
C GLY A 402 17.60 -19.09 16.77
N THR A 403 17.86 -17.81 16.51
CA THR A 403 18.63 -16.91 17.40
C THR A 403 17.81 -16.40 18.58
N ALA A 404 16.49 -16.38 18.44
CA ALA A 404 15.54 -15.98 19.46
C ALA A 404 15.38 -17.09 20.51
N SER A 405 16.34 -17.16 21.43
CA SER A 405 16.10 -17.22 22.88
C SER A 405 17.40 -17.64 23.59
N ALA A 406 18.02 -16.72 24.32
CA ALA A 406 19.05 -17.04 25.31
C ALA A 406 18.46 -17.11 26.74
N ALA A 407 17.15 -16.89 26.88
CA ALA A 407 16.49 -16.64 28.16
C ALA A 407 15.63 -17.80 28.70
N SER A 408 15.42 -18.89 27.95
CA SER A 408 14.66 -20.06 28.45
C SER A 408 15.59 -21.22 28.78
N ALA A 409 15.39 -21.85 29.93
CA ALA A 409 16.15 -23.01 30.39
C ALA A 409 15.95 -24.29 29.54
N LEU A 410 15.18 -24.20 28.45
CA LEU A 410 14.73 -25.33 27.61
C LEU A 410 15.36 -25.38 26.21
N ILE A 411 16.45 -24.64 26.00
CA ILE A 411 17.01 -24.41 24.66
C ILE A 411 18.48 -24.84 24.67
N SER A 412 18.90 -25.55 23.63
CA SER A 412 20.26 -26.06 23.47
C SER A 412 20.96 -25.32 22.34
N LYS A 413 22.27 -25.07 22.50
CA LYS A 413 23.09 -24.45 21.45
C LYS A 413 23.24 -25.41 20.27
N VAL A 414 23.06 -24.92 19.04
CA VAL A 414 23.35 -25.69 17.84
C VAL A 414 24.88 -25.74 17.68
N PRO A 415 25.51 -26.93 17.65
CA PRO A 415 26.95 -27.04 17.44
C PRO A 415 27.35 -26.50 16.06
N ALA A 416 28.53 -25.88 15.97
CA ALA A 416 29.10 -25.53 14.67
C ALA A 416 29.33 -26.80 13.85
N HIS A 417 29.04 -26.75 12.54
CA HIS A 417 29.30 -27.86 11.65
C HIS A 417 30.82 -28.04 11.46
N THR A 418 31.40 -29.07 12.08
CA THR A 418 32.73 -29.56 11.70
C THR A 418 32.54 -30.63 10.63
N PHE A 419 32.74 -30.28 9.36
CA PHE A 419 32.71 -31.25 8.26
C PHE A 419 33.90 -32.21 8.40
N HIS A 420 33.68 -33.31 9.11
CA HIS A 420 34.61 -34.44 9.20
C HIS A 420 33.96 -35.67 8.57
N GLY A 421 33.69 -35.60 7.27
CA GLY A 421 33.63 -36.82 6.46
C GLY A 421 35.05 -37.34 6.29
N LYS A 422 35.46 -38.32 7.10
CA LYS A 422 36.64 -39.12 6.74
C LYS A 422 36.29 -39.86 5.46
N SER A 423 37.00 -39.61 4.35
CA SER A 423 37.05 -40.62 3.30
C SER A 423 37.75 -41.82 3.91
N THR A 424 37.03 -42.94 3.98
CA THR A 424 37.65 -44.23 4.17
C THR A 424 37.93 -44.75 2.77
N ASP A 425 39.19 -44.61 2.35
CA ASP A 425 39.78 -45.46 1.31
C ASP A 425 39.75 -46.93 1.74
#